data_AF-A0A928CCU9-F1
#
_entry.id   AF-A0A928CCU9-F1
#
_cell.length_a   1.000
_cell.length_b   1.000
_cell.length_c   1.000
_cell.angle_alpha   90.00
_cell.angle_beta   90.00
_cell.angle_gamma   90.00
#
_symmetry.space_group_name_H-M   'P 1'
#
loop_
_entity.id
_entity.type
_entity.pdbx_description
1 polymer ?
#
loop_
_entity_poly.entity_id
_entity_poly.type
_entity_poly.pdbx_seq_one_letter_code
_entity_poly.pdbx_strand_id
1 'polypeptide(L)'
;MARPIFSGHESFACKSHWLKRGYDFVNSERNFNDDDAVVHLGVGKNMVASIKFWLKATGLLKDTGLVDIAGHLLDDENGKDPYIEDTGTLWLLHFLLIHTDYATIYRTTFVDYHRQRNIIEKSKLQNYIKHVCFEETGYKNLYNDNTVKRDIGVMLHNYCVKNGSNVNVEDCNSLFVPLNLVCETDKDTYRFNYDTRSDVPSLIFLYALLVKFEGRHSISFEDIAELALIFSLTNNDLLNIINHLCDLYPSEIVFSDVAGIKELQFRATLNPIEVLDRYYEEN
;
A
#
# COMPACT_ATOMS: atom_id res chain seq x y z
N MET A 1 9.27 11.92 -14.40
CA MET A 1 8.84 10.60 -13.88
C MET A 1 10.08 9.82 -13.48
N ALA A 2 10.07 9.16 -12.32
CA ALA A 2 11.13 8.22 -11.93
C ALA A 2 11.21 7.05 -12.92
N ARG A 3 12.33 6.31 -12.91
CA ARG A 3 12.47 5.10 -13.75
C ARG A 3 11.42 4.06 -13.31
N PRO A 4 10.56 3.56 -14.21
CA PRO A 4 9.60 2.53 -13.85
C PRO A 4 10.30 1.24 -13.39
N ILE A 5 9.82 0.68 -12.29
CA ILE A 5 10.28 -0.58 -11.72
C ILE A 5 9.14 -1.59 -11.84
N PHE A 6 9.37 -2.59 -12.67
CA PHE A 6 8.54 -3.78 -12.82
C PHE A 6 9.43 -5.01 -12.59
N SER A 7 8.87 -6.10 -12.09
CA SER A 7 9.59 -7.28 -11.57
C SER A 7 10.29 -7.06 -10.22
N GLY A 8 10.98 -8.10 -9.74
CA GLY A 8 11.70 -8.15 -8.46
C GLY A 8 11.01 -9.01 -7.40
N HIS A 9 9.69 -9.18 -7.51
CA HIS A 9 8.91 -10.08 -6.65
C HIS A 9 8.98 -11.56 -7.07
N GLU A 10 9.73 -11.91 -8.12
CA GLU A 10 9.92 -13.30 -8.60
C GLU A 10 8.60 -14.06 -8.88
N SER A 11 7.57 -13.36 -9.35
CA SER A 11 6.19 -13.88 -9.56
C SER A 11 5.41 -14.27 -8.30
N PHE A 12 5.91 -13.96 -7.10
CA PHE A 12 5.19 -14.21 -5.85
C PHE A 12 4.42 -12.98 -5.38
N ALA A 13 3.20 -13.19 -4.89
CA ALA A 13 2.49 -12.24 -4.04
C ALA A 13 3.21 -12.08 -2.68
N CYS A 14 2.95 -10.98 -1.98
CA CYS A 14 3.50 -10.77 -0.64
C CYS A 14 2.77 -11.70 0.33
N LYS A 15 3.47 -12.64 0.98
CA LYS A 15 2.85 -13.52 1.97
C LYS A 15 2.78 -12.84 3.34
N SER A 16 1.76 -13.17 4.13
CA SER A 16 1.53 -12.62 5.48
C SER A 16 2.79 -12.54 6.35
N HIS A 17 3.53 -13.63 6.45
CA HIS A 17 4.71 -13.74 7.30
C HIS A 17 6.03 -13.23 6.66
N TRP A 18 6.01 -12.73 5.43
CA TRP A 18 7.25 -12.35 4.72
C TRP A 18 7.87 -11.06 5.23
N LEU A 19 7.05 -10.05 5.54
CA LEU A 19 7.56 -8.78 6.03
C LEU A 19 8.23 -8.96 7.40
N LYS A 20 7.59 -9.69 8.34
CA LYS A 20 8.18 -10.02 9.64
C LYS A 20 9.49 -10.82 9.49
N ARG A 21 9.48 -11.93 8.73
CA ARG A 21 10.72 -12.72 8.50
C ARG A 21 11.84 -11.88 7.90
N GLY A 22 11.50 -11.01 6.96
CA GLY A 22 12.46 -10.13 6.32
C GLY A 22 13.01 -9.09 7.30
N TYR A 23 12.15 -8.51 8.14
CA TYR A 23 12.54 -7.60 9.21
C TYR A 23 13.51 -8.27 10.18
N ASP A 24 13.15 -9.43 10.75
CA ASP A 24 13.98 -10.16 11.72
C ASP A 24 15.35 -10.53 11.16
N PHE A 25 15.38 -10.91 9.88
CA PHE A 25 16.60 -11.26 9.17
C PHE A 25 17.55 -10.06 9.08
N VAL A 26 17.06 -8.88 8.71
CA VAL A 26 17.88 -7.67 8.65
C VAL A 26 18.22 -7.15 10.05
N ASN A 27 17.30 -7.21 11.00
CA ASN A 27 17.51 -6.80 12.40
C ASN A 27 18.59 -7.66 13.09
N SER A 28 18.74 -8.91 12.66
CA SER A 28 19.84 -9.81 13.06
C SER A 28 21.17 -9.55 12.33
N GLU A 29 21.33 -8.37 11.72
CA GLU A 29 22.51 -7.94 10.94
C GLU A 29 22.86 -8.85 9.74
N ARG A 30 21.87 -9.55 9.15
CA ARG A 30 22.10 -10.46 8.01
C ARG A 30 21.83 -9.78 6.68
N ASN A 31 22.48 -10.27 5.61
CA ASN A 31 22.35 -9.71 4.27
C ASN A 31 21.66 -10.69 3.31
N PHE A 32 20.66 -10.20 2.57
CA PHE A 32 19.93 -11.01 1.59
C PHE A 32 20.80 -11.52 0.43
N ASN A 33 21.99 -10.94 0.28
CA ASN A 33 22.95 -11.35 -0.74
C ASN A 33 23.89 -12.48 -0.27
N ASP A 34 23.83 -12.86 1.00
CA ASP A 34 24.66 -13.94 1.56
C ASP A 34 24.14 -15.30 1.11
N ASP A 35 25.06 -16.25 0.88
CA ASP A 35 24.72 -17.59 0.39
C ASP A 35 23.87 -18.39 1.40
N ASP A 36 24.00 -18.08 2.70
CA ASP A 36 23.26 -18.71 3.79
C ASP A 36 21.87 -18.08 4.06
N ALA A 37 21.48 -17.02 3.34
CA ALA A 37 20.18 -16.38 3.49
C ALA A 37 19.02 -17.37 3.26
N VAL A 38 19.20 -18.31 2.33
CA VAL A 38 18.26 -19.42 2.05
C VAL A 38 18.04 -20.29 3.28
N VAL A 39 19.11 -20.56 4.04
CA VAL A 39 19.07 -21.39 5.25
C VAL A 39 18.37 -20.64 6.37
N HIS A 40 18.73 -19.38 6.60
CA HIS A 40 18.18 -18.57 7.68
C HIS A 40 16.69 -18.22 7.48
N LEU A 41 16.28 -17.86 6.26
CA LEU A 41 14.88 -17.56 5.96
C LEU A 41 14.04 -18.82 5.76
N GLY A 42 14.68 -19.98 5.57
CA GLY A 42 14.03 -21.27 5.36
C GLY A 42 13.20 -21.33 4.07
N VAL A 43 13.64 -20.63 3.01
CA VAL A 43 12.92 -20.54 1.73
C VAL A 43 13.89 -20.57 0.56
N GLY A 44 13.40 -20.90 -0.65
CA GLY A 44 14.23 -20.94 -1.85
C GLY A 44 14.76 -19.56 -2.28
N LYS A 45 15.84 -19.54 -3.09
CA LYS A 45 16.53 -18.32 -3.55
C LYS A 45 15.61 -17.26 -4.14
N ASN A 46 14.63 -17.64 -4.96
CA ASN A 46 13.68 -16.70 -5.55
C ASN A 46 12.74 -16.08 -4.50
N MET A 47 12.38 -16.84 -3.47
CA MET A 47 11.58 -16.31 -2.36
C MET A 47 12.40 -15.36 -1.49
N VAL A 48 13.71 -15.62 -1.28
CA VAL A 48 14.62 -14.66 -0.61
C VAL A 48 14.62 -13.31 -1.34
N ALA A 49 14.77 -13.33 -2.67
CA ALA A 49 14.71 -12.12 -3.49
C ALA A 49 13.34 -11.42 -3.39
N SER A 50 12.24 -12.20 -3.39
CA SER A 50 10.89 -11.66 -3.24
C SER A 50 10.65 -11.02 -1.86
N ILE A 51 11.12 -11.63 -0.77
CA ILE A 51 11.02 -11.06 0.60
C ILE A 51 11.73 -9.70 0.64
N LYS A 52 12.97 -9.63 0.11
CA LYS A 52 13.71 -8.36 0.02
C LYS A 52 12.95 -7.33 -0.81
N PHE A 53 12.37 -7.75 -1.94
CA PHE A 53 11.56 -6.87 -2.78
C PHE A 53 10.36 -6.31 -2.02
N TRP A 54 9.61 -7.14 -1.29
CA TRP A 54 8.41 -6.69 -0.60
C TRP A 54 8.71 -5.72 0.54
N LEU A 55 9.78 -5.95 1.31
CA LEU A 55 10.24 -4.99 2.31
C LEU A 55 10.58 -3.63 1.69
N LYS A 56 11.24 -3.61 0.52
CA LYS A 56 11.54 -2.37 -0.21
C LYS A 56 10.27 -1.73 -0.76
N ALA A 57 9.37 -2.55 -1.32
CA ALA A 57 8.13 -2.09 -1.93
C ALA A 57 7.21 -1.42 -0.91
N THR A 58 7.08 -1.99 0.29
CA THR A 58 6.30 -1.41 1.40
C THR A 58 7.04 -0.34 2.20
N GLY A 59 8.25 0.05 1.78
CA GLY A 59 9.01 1.13 2.44
C GLY A 59 9.61 0.77 3.80
N LEU A 60 9.62 -0.50 4.18
CA LEU A 60 10.20 -0.98 5.44
C LEU A 60 11.73 -1.13 5.37
N LEU A 61 12.28 -1.26 4.16
CA LEU A 61 13.72 -1.40 3.92
C LEU A 61 14.18 -0.42 2.84
N LYS A 62 15.25 0.31 3.14
CA LYS A 62 16.02 1.12 2.17
C LYS A 62 17.41 0.53 1.98
N ASP A 63 18.18 1.07 1.04
CA ASP A 63 19.58 0.65 0.84
C ASP A 63 20.46 0.95 2.06
N THR A 64 20.05 1.90 2.91
CA THR A 64 20.72 2.26 4.17
C THR A 64 20.34 1.36 5.35
N GLY A 65 19.37 0.45 5.19
CA GLY A 65 18.88 -0.41 6.27
C GLY A 65 17.37 -0.28 6.50
N LEU A 66 16.91 -0.83 7.63
CA LEU A 66 15.52 -0.76 8.06
C LEU A 66 15.11 0.69 8.30
N VAL A 67 13.85 0.99 7.97
CA VAL A 67 13.23 2.30 8.22
C VAL A 67 12.57 2.27 9.60
N ASP A 68 12.55 3.39 10.33
CA ASP A 68 12.02 3.47 11.71
C ASP A 68 10.61 2.86 11.87
N ILE A 69 9.73 3.07 10.88
CA ILE A 69 8.38 2.48 10.88
C ILE A 69 8.38 0.95 10.90
N ALA A 70 9.42 0.31 10.36
CA ALA A 70 9.56 -1.14 10.39
C ALA A 70 9.78 -1.65 11.81
N GLY A 71 10.64 -1.01 12.59
CA GLY A 71 10.84 -1.36 14.01
C GLY A 71 9.62 -1.02 14.85
N HIS A 72 9.01 0.15 14.60
CA HIS A 72 7.79 0.57 15.30
C HIS A 72 6.64 -0.45 15.15
N LEU A 73 6.53 -1.11 13.99
CA LEU A 73 5.51 -2.13 13.76
C LEU A 73 5.96 -3.53 14.17
N LEU A 74 7.15 -3.95 13.70
CA LEU A 74 7.53 -5.36 13.60
C LEU A 74 8.49 -5.86 14.68
N ASP A 75 8.99 -4.98 15.56
CA ASP A 75 9.89 -5.37 16.64
C ASP A 75 9.23 -6.32 17.64
N ASP A 76 9.94 -7.35 18.11
CA ASP A 76 9.34 -8.36 19.01
C ASP A 76 9.03 -7.82 20.40
N GLU A 77 9.82 -6.86 20.90
CA GLU A 77 9.69 -6.36 22.27
C GLU A 77 8.80 -5.10 22.33
N ASN A 78 8.96 -4.21 21.35
CA ASN A 78 8.34 -2.88 21.36
C ASN A 78 7.46 -2.59 20.14
N GLY A 79 7.36 -3.53 19.19
CA GLY A 79 6.55 -3.36 17.99
C GLY A 79 5.05 -3.36 18.32
N LYS A 80 4.30 -2.51 17.62
CA LYS A 80 2.86 -2.37 17.83
C LYS A 80 2.04 -3.52 17.27
N ASP A 81 2.51 -4.16 16.20
CA ASP A 81 1.86 -5.32 15.60
C ASP A 81 2.90 -6.24 14.94
N PRO A 82 3.69 -6.99 15.74
CA PRO A 82 4.87 -7.71 15.24
C PRO A 82 4.56 -8.75 14.17
N TYR A 83 3.34 -9.29 14.19
CA TYR A 83 2.90 -10.36 13.30
C TYR A 83 1.88 -9.92 12.26
N ILE A 84 1.55 -8.63 12.20
CA ILE A 84 0.63 -8.04 11.22
C ILE A 84 -0.76 -8.70 11.31
N GLU A 85 -1.29 -8.78 12.52
CA GLU A 85 -2.61 -9.36 12.79
C GLU A 85 -3.73 -8.30 12.75
N ASP A 86 -3.37 -7.02 12.93
CA ASP A 86 -4.31 -5.91 12.92
C ASP A 86 -4.65 -5.45 11.49
N THR A 87 -5.93 -5.20 11.23
CA THR A 87 -6.41 -4.79 9.90
C THR A 87 -5.96 -3.37 9.53
N GLY A 88 -5.81 -2.47 10.51
CA GLY A 88 -5.21 -1.16 10.32
C GLY A 88 -3.74 -1.22 9.92
N THR A 89 -2.97 -2.19 10.41
CA THR A 89 -1.60 -2.43 9.93
C THR A 89 -1.60 -2.81 8.44
N LEU A 90 -2.57 -3.60 7.97
CA LEU A 90 -2.71 -3.90 6.54
C LEU A 90 -3.00 -2.64 5.72
N TRP A 91 -3.90 -1.79 6.19
CA TRP A 91 -4.20 -0.50 5.56
C TRP A 91 -2.99 0.43 5.52
N LEU A 92 -2.24 0.50 6.61
CA LEU A 92 -1.00 1.25 6.72
C LEU A 92 0.04 0.75 5.70
N LEU A 93 0.26 -0.57 5.65
CA LEU A 93 1.20 -1.19 4.70
C LEU A 93 0.78 -0.98 3.24
N HIS A 94 -0.53 -0.98 2.95
CA HIS A 94 -1.05 -0.67 1.63
C HIS A 94 -0.77 0.78 1.24
N PHE A 95 -1.04 1.73 2.15
CA PHE A 95 -0.67 3.12 1.95
C PHE A 95 0.84 3.27 1.71
N LEU A 96 1.68 2.65 2.55
CA LEU A 96 3.14 2.71 2.42
C LEU A 96 3.62 2.11 1.10
N LEU A 97 3.01 1.02 0.62
CA LEU A 97 3.33 0.42 -0.69
C LEU A 97 3.11 1.39 -1.85
N ILE A 98 2.02 2.15 -1.83
CA ILE A 98 1.71 3.13 -2.88
C ILE A 98 2.50 4.42 -2.68
N HIS A 99 2.68 4.88 -1.45
CA HIS A 99 3.39 6.12 -1.12
C HIS A 99 4.90 6.01 -1.36
N THR A 100 5.50 4.86 -1.04
CA THR A 100 6.93 4.59 -1.29
C THR A 100 7.24 4.59 -2.79
N ASP A 101 6.27 4.21 -3.63
CA ASP A 101 6.36 4.20 -5.09
C ASP A 101 7.59 3.44 -5.64
N TYR A 102 8.04 2.42 -4.90
CA TYR A 102 9.15 1.57 -5.34
C TYR A 102 8.72 0.57 -6.43
N ALA A 103 7.50 0.06 -6.35
CA ALA A 103 6.92 -0.82 -7.36
C ALA A 103 5.84 -0.06 -8.15
N THR A 104 6.20 0.36 -9.37
CA THR A 104 5.42 1.34 -10.16
C THR A 104 3.97 0.89 -10.44
N ILE A 105 3.73 -0.43 -10.51
CA ILE A 105 2.39 -0.98 -10.77
C ILE A 105 1.34 -0.52 -9.75
N TYR A 106 1.69 -0.32 -8.47
CA TYR A 106 0.72 -0.03 -7.42
C TYR A 106 0.19 1.40 -7.51
N ARG A 107 1.06 2.42 -7.51
CA ARG A 107 0.63 3.81 -7.70
C ARG A 107 -0.08 3.99 -9.05
N THR A 108 0.48 3.44 -10.13
CA THR A 108 -0.11 3.55 -11.47
C THR A 108 -1.53 2.98 -11.50
N THR A 109 -1.78 1.86 -10.82
CA THR A 109 -3.10 1.21 -10.82
C THR A 109 -4.07 1.88 -9.85
N PHE A 110 -3.71 2.00 -8.57
CA PHE A 110 -4.60 2.48 -7.51
C PHE A 110 -4.82 3.99 -7.52
N VAL A 111 -3.97 4.76 -8.20
CA VAL A 111 -4.13 6.21 -8.32
C VAL A 111 -4.41 6.60 -9.77
N ASP A 112 -3.42 6.46 -10.66
CA ASP A 112 -3.50 7.09 -11.98
C ASP A 112 -4.57 6.47 -12.89
N TYR A 113 -4.65 5.14 -12.90
CA TYR A 113 -5.67 4.38 -13.64
C TYR A 113 -7.03 4.47 -12.96
N HIS A 114 -7.07 4.28 -11.63
CA HIS A 114 -8.31 4.28 -10.85
C HIS A 114 -9.08 5.61 -10.96
N ARG A 115 -8.36 6.74 -10.98
CA ARG A 115 -8.92 8.09 -11.18
C ARG A 115 -9.79 8.19 -12.44
N GLN A 116 -9.50 7.40 -13.47
CA GLN A 116 -10.20 7.42 -14.75
C GLN A 116 -11.24 6.31 -14.89
N ARG A 117 -11.05 5.18 -14.19
CA ARG A 117 -11.80 3.94 -14.41
C ARG A 117 -11.95 3.15 -13.13
N ASN A 118 -13.17 2.69 -12.86
CA ASN A 118 -13.43 1.73 -11.77
C ASN A 118 -13.26 0.25 -12.20
N ILE A 119 -13.16 -0.03 -13.50
CA ILE A 119 -13.04 -1.38 -14.05
C ILE A 119 -11.60 -1.60 -14.50
N ILE A 120 -11.00 -2.72 -14.12
CA ILE A 120 -9.67 -3.16 -14.49
C ILE A 120 -9.80 -4.34 -15.47
N GLU A 121 -9.61 -4.08 -16.75
CA GLU A 121 -9.40 -5.14 -17.74
C GLU A 121 -7.89 -5.31 -17.93
N LYS A 122 -7.35 -6.53 -17.75
CA LYS A 122 -5.88 -6.77 -17.75
C LYS A 122 -5.18 -6.18 -18.97
N SER A 123 -5.75 -6.35 -20.16
CA SER A 123 -5.18 -5.83 -21.42
C SER A 123 -5.21 -4.30 -21.50
N LYS A 124 -6.27 -3.66 -20.99
CA LYS A 124 -6.38 -2.19 -20.97
C LYS A 124 -5.43 -1.58 -19.94
N LEU A 125 -5.29 -2.20 -18.76
CA LEU A 125 -4.32 -1.78 -17.75
C LEU A 125 -2.89 -1.92 -18.29
N GLN A 126 -2.57 -3.03 -18.95
CA GLN A 126 -1.26 -3.24 -19.57
C GLN A 126 -0.94 -2.19 -20.65
N ASN A 127 -1.90 -1.89 -21.53
CA ASN A 127 -1.73 -0.84 -22.54
C ASN A 127 -1.58 0.55 -21.91
N TYR A 128 -2.34 0.85 -20.85
CA TYR A 128 -2.22 2.10 -20.10
C TYR A 128 -0.82 2.26 -19.49
N ILE A 129 -0.32 1.21 -18.82
CA ILE A 129 1.03 1.18 -18.25
C ILE A 129 2.09 1.37 -19.34
N LYS A 130 1.97 0.64 -20.45
CA LYS A 130 2.88 0.76 -21.59
C LYS A 130 2.96 2.21 -22.07
N HIS A 131 1.81 2.87 -22.18
CA HIS A 131 1.73 4.24 -22.65
C HIS A 131 2.34 5.22 -21.64
N VAL A 132 1.78 5.29 -20.44
CA VAL A 132 2.09 6.33 -19.44
C VAL A 132 3.45 6.12 -18.78
N CYS A 133 3.87 4.88 -18.54
CA CYS A 133 5.14 4.60 -17.85
C CYS A 133 6.33 4.51 -18.83
N PHE A 134 6.12 4.15 -20.10
CA PHE A 134 7.21 3.83 -21.02
C PHE A 134 7.20 4.66 -22.32
N GLU A 135 6.10 4.72 -23.07
CA GLU A 135 6.08 5.37 -24.39
C GLU A 135 6.09 6.91 -24.29
N GLU A 136 5.42 7.48 -23.31
CA GLU A 136 5.42 8.92 -23.03
C GLU A 136 6.64 9.38 -22.20
N THR A 137 7.59 8.48 -21.93
CA THR A 137 8.76 8.73 -21.10
C THR A 137 10.06 8.41 -21.84
N GLY A 138 11.20 8.72 -21.21
CA GLY A 138 12.52 8.32 -21.71
C GLY A 138 12.81 6.81 -21.61
N TYR A 139 11.84 5.99 -21.17
CA TYR A 139 12.05 4.59 -20.80
C TYR A 139 11.45 3.57 -21.77
N LYS A 140 11.00 3.97 -22.96
CA LYS A 140 10.39 3.10 -23.98
C LYS A 140 11.14 1.77 -24.20
N ASN A 141 12.47 1.80 -24.20
CA ASN A 141 13.31 0.63 -24.44
C ASN A 141 13.34 -0.38 -23.27
N LEU A 142 12.82 -0.02 -22.10
CA LEU A 142 12.75 -0.90 -20.93
C LEU A 142 11.44 -1.71 -20.88
N TYR A 143 10.46 -1.42 -21.75
CA TYR A 143 9.19 -2.13 -21.73
C TYR A 143 9.36 -3.60 -22.15
N ASN A 144 8.79 -4.49 -21.33
CA ASN A 144 8.70 -5.91 -21.65
C ASN A 144 7.27 -6.41 -21.34
N ASP A 145 6.61 -6.93 -22.38
CA ASP A 145 5.20 -7.31 -22.31
C ASP A 145 4.91 -8.38 -21.25
N ASN A 146 5.73 -9.44 -21.23
CA ASN A 146 5.60 -10.53 -20.27
C ASN A 146 5.87 -10.08 -18.83
N THR A 147 6.76 -9.10 -18.64
CA THR A 147 7.08 -8.56 -17.32
C THR A 147 5.92 -7.76 -16.77
N VAL A 148 5.40 -6.80 -17.52
CA VAL A 148 4.23 -6.01 -17.09
C VAL A 148 3.00 -6.90 -16.87
N LYS A 149 2.77 -7.87 -17.76
CA LYS A 149 1.68 -8.85 -17.60
C LYS A 149 1.81 -9.65 -16.30
N ARG A 150 3.04 -10.03 -15.91
CA ARG A 150 3.31 -10.76 -14.67
C ARG A 150 3.08 -9.89 -13.44
N ASP A 151 3.56 -8.64 -13.45
CA ASP A 151 3.34 -7.68 -12.37
C ASP A 151 1.85 -7.40 -12.15
N ILE A 152 1.06 -7.25 -13.23
CA ILE A 152 -0.40 -7.13 -13.14
C ILE A 152 -0.99 -8.38 -12.46
N GLY A 153 -0.54 -9.57 -12.86
CA GLY A 153 -0.99 -10.83 -12.26
C GLY A 153 -0.70 -10.91 -10.75
N VAL A 154 0.50 -10.51 -10.33
CA VAL A 154 0.89 -10.49 -8.91
C VAL A 154 0.16 -9.42 -8.12
N MET A 155 -0.01 -8.22 -8.67
CA MET A 155 -0.80 -7.15 -8.04
C MET A 155 -2.25 -7.61 -7.82
N LEU A 156 -2.88 -8.22 -8.84
CA LEU A 156 -4.23 -8.77 -8.68
C LEU A 156 -4.26 -9.90 -7.64
N HIS A 157 -3.23 -10.75 -7.58
CA HIS A 157 -3.15 -11.80 -6.57
C HIS A 157 -3.01 -11.24 -5.14
N ASN A 158 -2.36 -10.09 -4.96
CA ASN A 158 -2.28 -9.44 -3.65
C ASN A 158 -3.63 -8.94 -3.13
N TYR A 159 -4.58 -8.58 -4.01
CA TYR A 159 -5.80 -7.86 -3.61
C TYR A 159 -7.12 -8.55 -3.96
N CYS A 160 -7.10 -9.52 -4.88
CA CYS A 160 -8.32 -10.17 -5.36
C CYS A 160 -8.59 -11.47 -4.61
N VAL A 161 -9.72 -11.51 -3.90
CA VAL A 161 -10.26 -12.76 -3.34
C VAL A 161 -10.72 -13.65 -4.50
N LYS A 162 -10.15 -14.86 -4.60
CA LYS A 162 -10.64 -15.87 -5.56
C LYS A 162 -11.85 -16.57 -4.97
N ASN A 163 -13.03 -16.36 -5.56
CA ASN A 163 -14.25 -17.07 -5.19
C ASN A 163 -14.39 -18.34 -6.06
N GLY A 164 -14.27 -19.54 -5.47
CA GLY A 164 -14.50 -20.82 -6.18
C GLY A 164 -14.00 -22.06 -5.43
N SER A 165 -14.34 -23.26 -5.90
CA SER A 165 -13.98 -24.56 -5.29
C SER A 165 -12.52 -25.00 -5.50
N ASN A 166 -11.72 -24.22 -6.24
CA ASN A 166 -10.30 -24.49 -6.55
C ASN A 166 -9.39 -23.41 -5.95
N VAL A 167 -9.66 -22.93 -4.72
CA VAL A 167 -8.71 -22.06 -4.03
C VAL A 167 -7.51 -22.90 -3.62
N ASN A 168 -6.35 -22.63 -4.23
CA ASN A 168 -5.10 -23.21 -3.78
C ASN A 168 -4.78 -22.60 -2.40
N VAL A 169 -4.45 -23.41 -1.40
CA VAL A 169 -4.21 -22.93 -0.02
C VAL A 169 -3.10 -21.88 0.03
N GLU A 170 -2.14 -21.94 -0.92
CA GLU A 170 -1.09 -20.93 -1.05
C GLU A 170 -1.60 -19.55 -1.51
N ASP A 171 -2.72 -19.49 -2.24
CA ASP A 171 -3.34 -18.24 -2.71
C ASP A 171 -4.10 -17.53 -1.56
N CYS A 172 -4.45 -18.23 -0.49
CA CYS A 172 -5.11 -17.66 0.70
C CYS A 172 -4.14 -16.89 1.62
N ASN A 173 -2.83 -16.96 1.39
CA ASN A 173 -1.84 -16.43 2.32
C ASN A 173 -1.23 -15.08 1.88
N SER A 174 -1.84 -14.42 0.90
CA SER A 174 -1.41 -13.11 0.42
C SER A 174 -1.82 -12.03 1.42
N LEU A 175 -0.85 -11.21 1.82
CA LEU A 175 -0.94 -10.25 2.93
C LEU A 175 -2.11 -9.26 2.78
N PHE A 176 -2.35 -8.76 1.57
CA PHE A 176 -3.34 -7.68 1.34
C PHE A 176 -4.74 -8.17 0.92
N VAL A 177 -4.93 -9.49 0.77
CA VAL A 177 -6.24 -10.06 0.38
C VAL A 177 -7.35 -9.70 1.38
N PRO A 178 -7.12 -9.66 2.71
CA PRO A 178 -8.14 -9.25 3.67
C PRO A 178 -8.70 -7.84 3.43
N LEU A 179 -7.94 -6.93 2.82
CA LEU A 179 -8.43 -5.58 2.47
C LEU A 179 -9.48 -5.60 1.37
N ASN A 180 -9.54 -6.68 0.57
CA ASN A 180 -10.54 -6.93 -0.46
C ASN A 180 -10.78 -5.73 -1.41
N LEU A 181 -9.69 -5.05 -1.79
CA LEU A 181 -9.72 -3.81 -2.59
C LEU A 181 -10.02 -4.03 -4.07
N VAL A 182 -9.90 -5.27 -4.56
CA VAL A 182 -10.15 -5.62 -5.96
C VAL A 182 -11.02 -6.87 -6.02
N CYS A 183 -12.07 -6.85 -6.84
CA CYS A 183 -12.98 -7.99 -7.01
C CYS A 183 -13.01 -8.41 -8.48
N GLU A 184 -12.87 -9.70 -8.75
CA GLU A 184 -13.10 -10.27 -10.08
C GLU A 184 -14.60 -10.24 -10.40
N THR A 185 -14.98 -9.65 -11.52
CA THR A 185 -16.38 -9.61 -11.98
C THR A 185 -16.63 -10.61 -13.10
N ASP A 186 -15.67 -10.75 -14.01
CA ASP A 186 -15.67 -11.69 -15.12
C ASP A 186 -14.24 -12.14 -15.40
N LYS A 187 -14.06 -13.11 -16.31
CA LYS A 187 -12.73 -13.56 -16.72
C LYS A 187 -11.85 -12.37 -17.17
N ASP A 188 -10.70 -12.20 -16.52
CA ASP A 188 -9.72 -11.15 -16.79
C ASP A 188 -10.24 -9.70 -16.62
N THR A 189 -11.40 -9.54 -15.96
CA THR A 189 -12.05 -8.26 -15.68
C THR A 189 -12.33 -8.15 -14.19
N TYR A 190 -11.84 -7.06 -13.60
CA TYR A 190 -11.95 -6.79 -12.17
C TYR A 190 -12.54 -5.40 -11.96
N ARG A 191 -12.92 -5.10 -10.72
CA ARG A 191 -13.28 -3.74 -10.30
C ARG A 191 -12.58 -3.39 -9.00
N PHE A 192 -12.28 -2.11 -8.80
CA PHE A 192 -11.96 -1.65 -7.46
C PHE A 192 -13.21 -1.77 -6.59
N ASN A 193 -13.00 -2.26 -5.38
CA ASN A 193 -14.08 -2.55 -4.46
C ASN A 193 -14.23 -1.40 -3.49
N TYR A 194 -15.33 -0.68 -3.63
CA TYR A 194 -15.73 0.34 -2.66
C TYR A 194 -16.61 -0.25 -1.56
N ASP A 195 -16.98 -1.53 -1.53
CA ASP A 195 -17.98 -2.01 -0.57
C ASP A 195 -17.41 -2.27 0.84
N THR A 196 -16.08 -2.19 1.02
CA THR A 196 -15.35 -2.33 2.29
C THR A 196 -15.35 -1.04 3.15
N ARG A 197 -16.34 -0.15 2.94
CA ARG A 197 -16.40 1.26 3.44
C ARG A 197 -16.29 1.44 4.95
N SER A 198 -16.48 0.38 5.73
CA SER A 198 -16.58 0.44 7.19
C SER A 198 -15.24 0.18 7.89
N ASP A 199 -14.19 -0.20 7.15
CA ASP A 199 -13.03 -0.86 7.75
C ASP A 199 -11.73 -0.03 7.71
N VAL A 200 -11.73 1.19 7.15
CA VAL A 200 -10.54 2.06 7.17
C VAL A 200 -10.49 2.82 8.50
N PRO A 201 -9.51 2.57 9.39
CA PRO A 201 -9.44 3.29 10.65
C PRO A 201 -9.05 4.74 10.41
N SER A 202 -9.77 5.66 11.04
CA SER A 202 -9.56 7.10 10.81
C SER A 202 -8.16 7.55 11.23
N LEU A 203 -7.58 6.98 12.29
CA LEU A 203 -6.22 7.30 12.73
C LEU A 203 -5.15 6.81 11.73
N ILE A 204 -5.35 5.66 11.08
CA ILE A 204 -4.48 5.21 9.97
C ILE A 204 -4.58 6.18 8.78
N PHE A 205 -5.80 6.64 8.46
CA PHE A 205 -5.99 7.66 7.42
C PHE A 205 -5.33 9.00 7.78
N LEU A 206 -5.40 9.42 9.06
CA LEU A 206 -4.72 10.61 9.55
C LEU A 206 -3.20 10.48 9.44
N TYR A 207 -2.61 9.34 9.78
CA TYR A 207 -1.20 9.08 9.53
C TYR A 207 -0.85 9.30 8.04
N ALA A 208 -1.64 8.72 7.14
CA ALA A 208 -1.43 8.85 5.70
C ALA A 208 -1.52 10.31 5.22
N LEU A 209 -2.47 11.09 5.77
CA LEU A 209 -2.58 12.53 5.52
C LEU A 209 -1.32 13.27 5.95
N LEU A 210 -0.86 13.06 7.18
CA LEU A 210 0.28 13.78 7.75
C LEU A 210 1.58 13.45 7.00
N VAL A 211 1.78 12.18 6.61
CA VAL A 211 2.96 11.76 5.84
C VAL A 211 2.92 12.28 4.40
N LYS A 212 1.77 12.18 3.72
CA LYS A 212 1.67 12.61 2.30
C LYS A 212 1.79 14.12 2.13
N PHE A 213 1.28 14.89 3.10
CA PHE A 213 1.21 16.34 3.04
C PHE A 213 2.06 17.01 4.11
N GLU A 214 3.20 16.40 4.44
CA GLU A 214 4.14 16.89 5.44
C GLU A 214 4.41 18.40 5.29
N GLY A 215 4.29 19.13 6.40
CA GLY A 215 4.52 20.58 6.46
C GLY A 215 3.40 21.45 5.87
N ARG A 216 2.30 20.88 5.36
CA ARG A 216 1.13 21.65 4.91
C ARG A 216 0.11 21.82 6.04
N HIS A 217 -0.29 23.07 6.26
CA HIS A 217 -1.31 23.43 7.26
C HIS A 217 -2.73 23.56 6.68
N SER A 218 -2.88 23.64 5.36
CA SER A 218 -4.18 23.59 4.68
C SER A 218 -4.06 22.71 3.45
N ILE A 219 -5.02 21.80 3.27
CA ILE A 219 -5.05 20.83 2.18
C ILE A 219 -6.45 20.88 1.56
N SER A 220 -6.50 21.05 0.24
CA SER A 220 -7.78 21.04 -0.48
C SER A 220 -8.41 19.66 -0.48
N PHE A 221 -9.74 19.59 -0.49
CA PHE A 221 -10.45 18.31 -0.59
C PHE A 221 -10.09 17.53 -1.87
N GLU A 222 -9.79 18.26 -2.96
CA GLU A 222 -9.32 17.66 -4.22
C GLU A 222 -7.95 17.00 -4.07
N ASP A 223 -7.01 17.62 -3.34
CA ASP A 223 -5.72 16.99 -3.05
C ASP A 223 -5.90 15.72 -2.20
N ILE A 224 -6.80 15.75 -1.22
CA ILE A 224 -7.11 14.61 -0.35
C ILE A 224 -7.78 13.47 -1.15
N ALA A 225 -8.49 13.79 -2.24
CA ALA A 225 -9.14 12.77 -3.07
C ALA A 225 -8.13 11.76 -3.67
N GLU A 226 -6.84 12.10 -3.81
CA GLU A 226 -5.82 11.11 -4.16
C GLU A 226 -5.66 10.03 -3.08
N LEU A 227 -5.73 10.38 -1.78
CA LEU A 227 -5.76 9.38 -0.70
C LEU A 227 -7.04 8.55 -0.75
N ALA A 228 -8.18 9.17 -1.08
CA ALA A 228 -9.42 8.42 -1.25
C ALA A 228 -9.30 7.33 -2.33
N LEU A 229 -8.58 7.58 -3.41
CA LEU A 229 -8.29 6.54 -4.42
C LEU A 229 -7.43 5.40 -3.87
N ILE A 230 -6.40 5.71 -3.07
CA ILE A 230 -5.55 4.70 -2.41
C ILE A 230 -6.43 3.79 -1.53
N PHE A 231 -7.22 4.38 -0.64
CA PHE A 231 -8.06 3.63 0.29
C PHE A 231 -9.37 3.12 -0.31
N SER A 232 -9.60 3.31 -1.62
CA SER A 232 -10.87 2.99 -2.30
C SER A 232 -12.11 3.54 -1.58
N LEU A 233 -12.06 4.83 -1.25
CA LEU A 233 -13.11 5.59 -0.57
C LEU A 233 -13.91 6.42 -1.58
N THR A 234 -15.23 6.49 -1.38
CA THR A 234 -16.04 7.50 -2.06
C THR A 234 -15.87 8.86 -1.40
N ASN A 235 -16.33 9.94 -2.07
CA ASN A 235 -16.34 11.28 -1.47
C ASN A 235 -17.14 11.35 -0.16
N ASN A 236 -18.19 10.53 -0.01
CA ASN A 236 -18.97 10.47 1.22
C ASN A 236 -18.18 9.78 2.34
N ASP A 237 -17.48 8.69 2.02
CA ASP A 237 -16.64 7.98 3.00
C ASP A 237 -15.49 8.87 3.46
N LEU A 238 -14.86 9.60 2.53
CA LEU A 238 -13.82 10.58 2.85
C LEU A 238 -14.34 11.68 3.79
N LEU A 239 -15.53 12.23 3.51
CA LEU A 239 -16.15 13.23 4.39
C LEU A 239 -16.46 12.66 5.78
N ASN A 240 -16.93 11.42 5.87
CA ASN A 240 -17.19 10.76 7.15
C ASN A 240 -15.91 10.60 7.97
N ILE A 241 -14.82 10.14 7.36
CA ILE A 241 -13.51 10.04 8.02
C ILE A 241 -13.03 11.42 8.47
N ILE A 242 -13.11 12.45 7.61
CA ILE A 242 -12.70 13.81 7.96
C ILE A 242 -13.51 14.34 9.15
N ASN A 243 -14.83 14.17 9.15
CA ASN A 243 -15.68 14.61 10.24
C ASN A 243 -15.32 13.90 11.55
N HIS A 244 -15.08 12.58 11.50
CA HIS A 244 -14.65 11.82 12.67
C HIS A 244 -13.28 12.29 13.18
N LEU A 245 -12.35 12.64 12.28
CA LEU A 245 -11.06 13.23 12.67
C LEU A 245 -11.22 14.60 13.34
N CYS A 246 -12.14 15.45 12.86
CA CYS A 246 -12.47 16.70 13.53
C CYS A 246 -13.07 16.47 14.93
N ASP A 247 -13.84 15.40 15.13
CA ASP A 247 -14.38 15.04 16.45
C ASP A 247 -13.28 14.51 17.40
N LEU A 248 -12.30 13.76 16.87
CA LEU A 248 -11.17 13.21 17.63
C LEU A 248 -10.08 14.26 17.96
N TYR A 249 -9.96 15.31 17.14
CA TYR A 249 -8.96 16.38 17.23
C TYR A 249 -9.60 17.78 17.03
N PRO A 250 -10.56 18.19 17.89
CA PRO A 250 -11.34 19.40 17.66
C PRO A 250 -10.52 20.70 17.78
N SER A 251 -9.40 20.68 18.51
CA SER A 251 -8.49 21.82 18.62
C SER A 251 -7.50 21.91 17.46
N GLU A 252 -7.12 20.77 16.89
CA GLU A 252 -6.00 20.64 15.96
C GLU A 252 -6.45 20.54 14.50
N ILE A 253 -7.60 19.92 14.23
CA ILE A 253 -8.09 19.64 12.87
C ILE A 253 -9.43 20.30 12.64
N VAL A 254 -9.51 21.14 11.61
CA VAL A 254 -10.76 21.83 11.22
C VAL A 254 -11.03 21.64 9.74
N PHE A 255 -12.22 21.14 9.43
CA PHE A 255 -12.74 21.09 8.07
C PHE A 255 -13.61 22.32 7.79
N SER A 256 -13.32 23.00 6.68
CA SER A 256 -14.04 24.18 6.23
C SER A 256 -14.71 23.90 4.88
N ASP A 257 -15.99 24.26 4.75
CA ASP A 257 -16.72 24.30 3.49
C ASP A 257 -17.37 25.69 3.34
N VAL A 258 -16.69 26.59 2.64
CA VAL A 258 -17.13 27.98 2.46
C VAL A 258 -17.15 28.30 0.97
N ALA A 259 -18.31 28.75 0.47
CA ALA A 259 -18.52 29.08 -0.94
C ALA A 259 -18.14 27.95 -1.92
N GLY A 260 -18.26 26.69 -1.48
CA GLY A 260 -17.92 25.49 -2.27
C GLY A 260 -16.42 25.13 -2.26
N ILE A 261 -15.60 25.87 -1.52
CA ILE A 261 -14.19 25.54 -1.29
C ILE A 261 -14.11 24.69 -0.02
N LYS A 262 -13.71 23.42 -0.21
CA LYS A 262 -13.53 22.43 0.86
C LYS A 262 -12.07 22.27 1.19
N GLU A 263 -11.70 22.51 2.44
CA GLU A 263 -10.31 22.43 2.92
C GLU A 263 -10.23 21.80 4.31
N LEU A 264 -9.19 21.00 4.53
CA LEU A 264 -8.81 20.48 5.83
C LEU A 264 -7.61 21.29 6.36
N GLN A 265 -7.74 21.86 7.56
CA GLN A 265 -6.75 22.73 8.17
C GLN A 265 -6.19 22.12 9.45
N PHE A 266 -4.86 22.16 9.58
CA PHE A 266 -4.11 21.74 10.76
C PHE A 266 -3.64 22.96 11.55
N ARG A 267 -4.27 23.20 12.70
CA ARG A 267 -3.97 24.29 13.64
C ARG A 267 -2.75 24.02 14.52
N ALA A 268 -2.38 22.75 14.65
CA ALA A 268 -1.19 22.31 15.36
C ALA A 268 -0.45 21.28 14.50
N THR A 269 0.86 21.15 14.72
CA THR A 269 1.65 20.06 14.12
C THR A 269 1.37 18.79 14.91
N LEU A 270 0.80 17.79 14.22
CA LEU A 270 0.60 16.45 14.77
C LEU A 270 1.78 15.56 14.36
N ASN A 271 2.27 14.76 15.31
CA ASN A 271 3.30 13.76 15.04
C ASN A 271 2.64 12.50 14.45
N PRO A 272 3.01 12.06 13.24
CA PRO A 272 2.45 10.85 12.64
C PRO A 272 2.61 9.60 13.53
N ILE A 273 3.74 9.46 14.23
CA ILE A 273 3.99 8.28 15.07
C ILE A 273 3.08 8.27 16.30
N GLU A 274 2.85 9.43 16.94
CA GLU A 274 1.91 9.53 18.07
C GLU A 274 0.47 9.21 17.65
N VAL A 275 0.09 9.54 16.41
CA VAL A 275 -1.21 9.16 15.84
C VAL A 275 -1.34 7.64 15.70
N LEU A 276 -0.26 6.95 15.28
CA LEU A 276 -0.23 5.49 15.23
C LEU A 276 -0.21 4.87 16.62
N ASP A 277 0.56 5.43 17.56
CA ASP A 277 0.57 4.97 18.96
C ASP A 277 -0.84 4.97 19.53
N ARG A 278 -1.59 6.06 19.34
CA ARG A 278 -3.00 6.14 19.75
C ARG A 278 -3.87 5.09 19.09
N TYR A 279 -3.67 4.81 17.80
CA TYR A 279 -4.43 3.77 17.09
C TYR A 279 -4.22 2.39 17.73
N TYR A 280 -2.97 2.00 17.98
CA TYR A 280 -2.61 0.69 18.54
C TYR A 280 -2.84 0.58 20.05
N GLU A 281 -3.08 1.69 20.76
CA GLU A 281 -3.51 1.66 22.16
C GLU A 281 -5.03 1.45 22.31
N GLU A 282 -5.80 1.85 21.29
CA GLU A 282 -7.27 1.76 21.27
C GLU A 282 -7.80 0.41 20.73
N ASN A 283 -6.95 -0.42 20.11
CA ASN A 283 -7.30 -1.70 19.46
C ASN A 283 -6.42 -2.85 19.96
#